data_AF-A0A9D7MHG1-F1
#
_entry.id   AF-A0A9D7MHG1-F1
#
_cell.length_a   1.000
_cell.length_b   1.000
_cell.length_c   1.000
_cell.angle_alpha   90.00
_cell.angle_beta   90.00
_cell.angle_gamma   90.00
#
_symmetry.space_group_name_H-M   'P 1'
#
loop_
_entity.id
_entity.type
_entity.pdbx_description
1 polymer ?
#
loop_
_entity_poly.entity_id
_entity_poly.type
_entity_poly.pdbx_seq_one_letter_code
_entity_poly.pdbx_strand_id
1 'polypeptide(L)'
;MKLSEFKFAVPKNAVAKHPADPRESAKMMVLNRETGEIEDRHFKDVLSYMEKGDVIVVNDTKVFPARLFGKKEKTNAKIEVMLLRELKAQERIWDVLVEPARKVRIGNKIYFDKPPTAGLHFSEKLLKAAEKKGVKIATVQLNIGQGIFETIEVEDLTKHRMYSEYFEITKDSADVINKALKSKKNVYAVGCSVVRALESSVLTSGIVKPNKGWTDKFIHPPYEFKIANRFITNFHQPASPSLLVATAYAGGKDSMFKAYKRAMKTDYRLFAYGDALMII
;
A
#
# COMPACT_ATOMS: atom_id res chain seq x y z
N MET A 1 14.88 0.74 -19.09
CA MET A 1 13.49 0.24 -19.10
C MET A 1 12.57 1.43 -19.31
N LYS A 2 11.58 1.32 -20.18
CA LYS A 2 10.72 2.44 -20.60
C LYS A 2 9.37 2.42 -19.89
N LEU A 3 8.85 3.60 -19.52
CA LEU A 3 7.53 3.72 -18.91
C LEU A 3 6.41 3.20 -19.83
N SER A 4 6.54 3.41 -21.15
CA SER A 4 5.57 2.90 -22.13
C SER A 4 5.35 1.39 -22.07
N GLU A 5 6.33 0.62 -21.61
CA GLU A 5 6.20 -0.83 -21.42
C GLU A 5 5.20 -1.20 -20.32
N PHE A 6 4.86 -0.27 -19.43
CA PHE A 6 3.93 -0.45 -18.31
C PHE A 6 2.54 0.16 -18.57
N LYS A 7 2.27 0.57 -19.82
CA LYS A 7 0.97 1.11 -20.24
C LYS A 7 0.10 -0.02 -20.81
N PHE A 8 -1.11 -0.13 -20.30
CA PHE A 8 -2.14 -1.02 -20.82
C PHE A 8 -3.53 -0.45 -20.53
N ALA A 9 -4.51 -0.81 -21.34
CA ALA A 9 -5.89 -0.36 -21.15
C ALA A 9 -6.55 -1.12 -19.98
N VAL A 10 -7.18 -0.38 -19.08
CA VAL A 10 -8.02 -0.95 -18.01
C VAL A 10 -9.48 -0.61 -18.29
N PRO A 11 -10.38 -1.60 -18.43
CA PRO A 11 -11.80 -1.35 -18.62
C PRO A 11 -12.39 -0.53 -17.47
N LYS A 12 -13.18 0.51 -17.79
CA LYS A 12 -13.78 1.40 -16.76
C LYS A 12 -14.68 0.67 -15.77
N ASN A 13 -15.33 -0.41 -16.20
CA ASN A 13 -16.17 -1.28 -15.36
C ASN A 13 -15.36 -2.14 -14.39
N ALA A 14 -14.08 -2.38 -14.65
CA ALA A 14 -13.19 -3.10 -13.73
C ALA A 14 -12.73 -2.22 -12.56
N VAL A 15 -12.90 -0.90 -12.62
CA VAL A 15 -12.44 0.02 -11.56
C VAL A 15 -13.43 0.04 -10.40
N ALA A 16 -12.97 -0.35 -9.21
CA ALA A 16 -13.77 -0.32 -8.00
C ALA A 16 -14.12 1.11 -7.57
N LYS A 17 -15.41 1.38 -7.36
CA LYS A 17 -15.89 2.67 -6.81
C LYS A 17 -15.99 2.66 -5.29
N HIS A 18 -16.29 1.50 -4.73
CA HIS A 18 -16.48 1.27 -3.31
C HIS A 18 -15.81 -0.05 -2.93
N PRO A 19 -15.34 -0.16 -1.68
CA PRO A 19 -14.73 -1.39 -1.20
C PRO A 19 -15.72 -2.52 -1.05
N ALA A 20 -15.22 -3.75 -0.90
CA ALA A 20 -16.05 -4.85 -0.39
C ALA A 20 -16.51 -4.56 1.05
N ASP A 21 -17.69 -5.07 1.39
CA ASP A 21 -18.26 -5.05 2.74
C ASP A 21 -18.83 -6.44 3.08
N PRO A 22 -18.28 -7.16 4.08
CA PRO A 22 -17.10 -6.82 4.86
C PRO A 22 -15.81 -6.82 4.02
N ARG A 23 -14.79 -6.06 4.44
CA ARG A 23 -13.55 -5.87 3.65
C ARG A 23 -12.87 -7.18 3.27
N GLU A 24 -12.81 -8.15 4.18
CA GLU A 24 -12.20 -9.47 3.94
C GLU A 24 -12.97 -10.33 2.91
N SER A 25 -14.13 -9.91 2.42
CA SER A 25 -14.87 -10.60 1.36
C SER A 25 -14.37 -10.25 -0.05
N ALA A 26 -13.40 -9.34 -0.18
CA ALA A 26 -12.76 -9.04 -1.46
C ALA A 26 -12.13 -10.30 -2.08
N LYS A 27 -12.07 -10.35 -3.41
CA LYS A 27 -11.27 -11.39 -4.09
C LYS A 27 -9.79 -11.18 -3.78
N MET A 28 -9.01 -12.24 -3.86
CA MET A 28 -7.56 -12.20 -3.74
C MET A 28 -6.95 -13.10 -4.82
N MET A 29 -6.18 -12.50 -5.71
CA MET A 29 -5.36 -13.26 -6.65
C MET A 29 -4.05 -13.62 -5.97
N VAL A 30 -3.66 -14.89 -6.02
CA VAL A 30 -2.35 -15.34 -5.54
C VAL A 30 -1.49 -15.63 -6.75
N LEU A 31 -0.36 -14.93 -6.87
CA LEU A 31 0.64 -15.10 -7.91
C LEU A 31 1.90 -15.71 -7.31
N ASN A 32 2.27 -16.90 -7.74
CA ASN A 32 3.59 -17.46 -7.44
C ASN A 32 4.60 -16.90 -8.43
N ARG A 33 5.58 -16.13 -7.95
CA ARG A 33 6.56 -15.44 -8.81
C ARG A 33 7.58 -16.40 -9.45
N GLU A 34 7.80 -17.56 -8.84
CA GLU A 34 8.76 -18.55 -9.32
C GLU A 34 8.16 -19.44 -10.42
N THR A 35 6.92 -19.89 -10.23
CA THR A 35 6.23 -20.79 -11.18
C THR A 35 5.36 -20.06 -12.19
N GLY A 36 4.95 -18.82 -11.89
CA GLY A 36 3.97 -18.06 -12.68
C GLY A 36 2.54 -18.63 -12.57
N GLU A 37 2.30 -19.50 -11.59
CA GLU A 37 0.97 -20.04 -11.25
C GLU A 37 0.10 -18.93 -10.63
N ILE A 38 -1.18 -18.95 -10.98
CA ILE A 38 -2.17 -17.98 -10.50
C ILE A 38 -3.38 -18.72 -9.92
N GLU A 39 -3.69 -18.45 -8.66
CA GLU A 39 -4.87 -18.94 -7.97
C GLU A 39 -5.85 -17.81 -7.67
N ASP A 40 -7.15 -18.12 -7.73
CA ASP A 40 -8.22 -17.22 -7.32
C ASP A 40 -8.75 -17.63 -5.94
N ARG A 41 -8.68 -16.71 -4.97
CA ARG A 41 -9.10 -16.90 -3.57
C ARG A 41 -9.98 -15.75 -3.10
N HIS A 42 -10.45 -15.84 -1.86
CA HIS A 42 -10.99 -14.68 -1.15
C HIS A 42 -9.98 -14.20 -0.11
N PHE A 43 -10.03 -12.91 0.25
CA PHE A 43 -9.05 -12.36 1.18
C PHE A 43 -9.12 -12.97 2.58
N LYS A 44 -10.31 -13.40 3.03
CA LYS A 44 -10.46 -14.19 4.27
C LYS A 44 -9.58 -15.46 4.31
N ASP A 45 -9.18 -15.98 3.15
CA ASP A 45 -8.34 -17.17 3.04
C ASP A 45 -6.84 -16.84 3.16
N VAL A 46 -6.45 -15.56 3.27
CA VAL A 46 -5.03 -15.13 3.32
C VAL A 46 -4.22 -15.84 4.42
N LEU A 47 -4.86 -16.15 5.54
CA LEU A 47 -4.21 -16.84 6.65
C LEU A 47 -3.87 -18.30 6.34
N SER A 48 -4.44 -18.93 5.31
CA SER A 48 -4.06 -20.29 4.90
C SER A 48 -2.64 -20.34 4.36
N TYR A 49 -2.12 -19.22 3.87
CA TYR A 49 -0.77 -19.09 3.31
C TYR A 49 0.29 -18.74 4.37
N MET A 50 -0.09 -18.57 5.63
CA MET A 50 0.79 -18.12 6.71
C MET A 50 0.97 -19.20 7.77
N GLU A 51 2.16 -19.29 8.34
CA GLU A 51 2.50 -20.22 9.41
C GLU A 51 2.87 -19.51 10.71
N LYS A 52 2.94 -20.29 11.80
CA LYS A 52 3.46 -19.81 13.07
C LYS A 52 4.89 -19.28 12.88
N GLY A 53 5.11 -18.05 13.35
CA GLY A 53 6.40 -17.36 13.26
C GLY A 53 6.55 -16.45 12.03
N ASP A 54 5.64 -16.53 11.06
CA ASP A 54 5.58 -15.54 9.97
C ASP A 54 5.20 -14.17 10.52
N VAL A 55 5.58 -13.11 9.79
CA VAL A 55 5.32 -11.72 10.17
C VAL A 55 4.50 -11.03 9.10
N ILE A 56 3.39 -10.40 9.51
CA ILE A 56 2.68 -9.43 8.71
C ILE A 56 3.20 -8.05 9.10
N VAL A 57 3.78 -7.34 8.13
CA VAL A 57 4.17 -5.94 8.26
C VAL A 57 3.09 -5.09 7.63
N VAL A 58 2.35 -4.37 8.47
CA VAL A 58 1.29 -3.45 8.06
C VAL A 58 1.72 -2.02 8.29
N ASN A 59 1.08 -1.14 7.52
CA ASN A 59 1.12 0.28 7.82
C ASN A 59 0.21 0.56 9.02
N ASP A 60 0.80 1.04 10.12
CA ASP A 60 0.04 1.66 11.21
C ASP A 60 0.03 3.17 10.94
N THR A 61 -0.90 3.59 10.08
CA THR A 61 -1.03 5.00 9.75
C THR A 61 -1.62 5.71 10.96
N LYS A 62 -0.81 6.43 11.72
CA LYS A 62 -1.29 7.67 12.32
C LYS A 62 -1.67 8.54 11.14
N VAL A 63 -2.97 8.76 10.92
CA VAL A 63 -3.49 9.61 9.84
C VAL A 63 -3.05 11.04 10.13
N PHE A 64 -1.80 11.33 9.80
CA PHE A 64 -1.24 12.63 9.52
C PHE A 64 -1.34 12.78 7.98
N PRO A 65 -1.95 13.82 7.44
CA PRO A 65 -3.15 13.60 6.65
C PRO A 65 -2.83 13.63 5.16
N ALA A 66 -3.11 12.55 4.43
CA ALA A 66 -4.43 12.17 3.93
C ALA A 66 -5.16 13.34 3.25
N ARG A 67 -5.24 13.31 1.91
CA ARG A 67 -6.30 14.02 1.18
C ARG A 67 -7.63 13.51 1.73
N LEU A 68 -8.31 14.35 2.49
CA LEU A 68 -9.63 14.09 3.01
C LEU A 68 -10.64 14.64 2.00
N PHE A 69 -11.50 13.75 1.49
CA PHE A 69 -12.66 14.17 0.71
C PHE A 69 -13.84 14.31 1.65
N GLY A 70 -14.42 15.49 1.68
CA GLY A 70 -15.53 15.80 2.55
C GLY A 70 -16.63 16.59 1.88
N LYS A 71 -17.74 16.71 2.58
CA LYS A 71 -18.89 17.51 2.15
C LYS A 71 -19.10 18.66 3.12
N LYS A 72 -19.29 19.85 2.58
CA LYS A 72 -19.65 21.04 3.36
C LYS A 72 -21.04 20.87 3.95
N GLU A 73 -21.18 21.07 5.25
CA GLU A 73 -22.42 20.84 6.03
C GLU A 73 -23.69 21.38 5.36
N LYS A 74 -23.67 22.67 4.97
CA LYS A 74 -24.87 23.37 4.50
C LYS A 74 -25.21 23.15 3.03
N THR A 75 -24.23 22.81 2.21
CA THR A 75 -24.39 22.82 0.74
C THR A 75 -24.06 21.50 0.08
N ASN A 76 -23.59 20.51 0.85
CA ASN A 76 -23.05 19.24 0.34
C ASN A 76 -21.97 19.40 -0.74
N ALA A 77 -21.36 20.59 -0.86
CA ALA A 77 -20.29 20.81 -1.80
C ALA A 77 -19.11 19.90 -1.45
N LYS A 78 -18.62 19.15 -2.43
CA LYS A 78 -17.40 18.34 -2.29
C LYS A 78 -16.21 19.26 -2.09
N ILE A 79 -15.49 19.04 -1.00
CA ILE A 79 -14.26 19.73 -0.64
C ILE A 79 -13.18 18.67 -0.45
N GLU A 80 -12.05 18.91 -1.08
CA GLU A 80 -10.82 18.20 -0.81
C GLU A 80 -9.99 19.01 0.19
N VAL A 81 -9.47 18.34 1.22
CA VAL A 81 -8.61 18.94 2.24
C VAL A 81 -7.35 18.11 2.37
N MET A 82 -6.20 18.69 2.08
CA MET A 82 -4.90 18.08 2.30
C MET A 82 -4.30 18.73 3.54
N LEU A 83 -4.18 18.00 4.65
CA LEU A 83 -3.54 18.58 5.82
C LEU A 83 -2.01 18.51 5.64
N LEU A 84 -1.30 19.60 5.94
CA LEU A 84 0.13 19.77 5.66
C LEU A 84 0.98 19.45 6.88
N ARG A 85 0.65 20.06 8.02
CA ARG A 85 1.35 19.88 9.30
C ARG A 85 0.42 20.23 10.46
N GLU A 86 0.63 19.57 11.60
CA GLU A 86 -0.05 19.91 12.84
C GLU A 86 0.65 21.10 13.50
N LEU A 87 -0.13 22.11 13.88
CA LEU A 87 0.37 23.28 14.57
C LEU A 87 0.28 23.13 16.08
N LYS A 88 -0.83 22.55 16.58
CA LYS A 88 -1.07 22.34 18.01
C LYS A 88 -1.90 21.07 18.24
N ALA A 89 -1.28 20.07 18.85
CA ALA A 89 -1.90 18.76 19.10
C ALA A 89 -3.05 18.82 20.13
N GLN A 90 -2.89 19.57 21.22
CA GLN A 90 -3.89 19.68 22.29
C GLN A 90 -5.21 20.30 21.81
N GLU A 91 -5.11 21.25 20.87
CA GLU A 91 -6.24 21.98 20.28
C GLU A 91 -6.69 21.37 18.93
N ARG A 92 -5.99 20.33 18.43
CA ARG A 92 -6.20 19.69 17.12
C ARG A 92 -6.20 20.70 15.95
N ILE A 93 -5.23 21.62 15.95
CA ILE A 93 -5.10 22.66 14.90
C ILE A 93 -4.05 22.24 13.87
N TRP A 94 -4.40 22.44 12.60
CA TRP A 94 -3.63 21.98 11.44
C TRP A 94 -3.51 23.07 10.37
N ASP A 95 -2.35 23.12 9.73
CA ASP A 95 -2.18 23.78 8.44
C ASP A 95 -2.71 22.86 7.34
N VAL A 96 -3.50 23.41 6.42
CA VAL A 96 -4.22 22.63 5.40
C VAL A 96 -4.24 23.36 4.06
N LEU A 97 -4.19 22.61 2.96
CA LEU A 97 -4.59 23.04 1.63
C LEU A 97 -6.02 22.57 1.34
N VAL A 98 -6.83 23.42 0.73
CA VAL A 98 -8.24 23.15 0.46
C VAL A 98 -8.55 23.37 -1.01
N GLU A 99 -9.21 22.41 -1.64
CA GLU A 99 -9.63 22.50 -3.03
C GLU A 99 -11.14 22.18 -3.18
N PRO A 100 -11.94 23.07 -3.79
CA PRO A 100 -11.59 24.42 -4.24
C PRO A 100 -11.57 25.43 -3.08
N ALA A 101 -10.42 26.10 -2.87
CA ALA A 101 -10.20 27.07 -1.79
C ALA A 101 -11.29 28.14 -1.69
N ARG A 102 -11.80 28.61 -2.84
CA ARG A 102 -12.89 29.60 -2.92
C ARG A 102 -14.19 29.21 -2.20
N LYS A 103 -14.44 27.91 -1.97
CA LYS A 103 -15.68 27.41 -1.35
C LYS A 103 -15.60 27.29 0.17
N VAL A 104 -14.43 27.52 0.76
CA VAL A 104 -14.18 27.36 2.20
C VAL A 104 -13.74 28.69 2.81
N ARG A 105 -14.33 29.00 3.96
CA ARG A 105 -14.08 30.19 4.77
C ARG A 105 -13.99 29.80 6.24
N ILE A 106 -13.38 30.66 7.05
CA ILE A 106 -13.34 30.52 8.51
C ILE A 106 -14.76 30.28 9.03
N GLY A 107 -14.92 29.31 9.93
CA GLY A 107 -16.21 28.90 10.51
C GLY A 107 -17.02 27.88 9.69
N ASN A 108 -16.54 27.43 8.52
CA ASN A 108 -17.20 26.35 7.77
C ASN A 108 -16.89 24.98 8.37
N LYS A 109 -17.91 24.10 8.47
CA LYS A 109 -17.77 22.69 8.88
C LYS A 109 -17.76 21.77 7.65
N ILE A 110 -16.82 20.83 7.64
CA ILE A 110 -16.64 19.82 6.58
C ILE A 110 -16.65 18.44 7.23
N TYR A 111 -17.46 17.53 6.71
CA TYR A 111 -17.53 16.13 7.16
C TYR A 111 -16.77 15.24 6.19
N PHE A 112 -15.86 14.40 6.68
CA PHE A 112 -14.98 13.56 5.87
C PHE A 112 -15.35 12.08 5.95
N ASP A 113 -15.18 11.37 4.84
CA ASP A 113 -15.22 9.90 4.80
C ASP A 113 -13.81 9.34 5.12
N LYS A 114 -13.70 8.12 5.67
CA LYS A 114 -12.41 7.52 6.08
C LYS A 114 -11.48 7.28 4.87
N PRO A 115 -10.16 7.57 4.96
CA PRO A 115 -9.23 7.41 3.83
C PRO A 115 -8.93 5.93 3.50
N PRO A 116 -8.82 5.57 2.20
CA PRO A 116 -8.42 4.22 1.80
C PRO A 116 -6.90 4.01 1.80
N THR A 117 -6.38 3.03 2.55
CA THR A 117 -5.00 2.51 2.42
C THR A 117 -4.99 0.99 2.22
N ALA A 118 -4.02 0.43 1.51
CA ALA A 118 -3.96 -0.99 1.13
C ALA A 118 -3.83 -1.99 2.31
N GLY A 119 -3.71 -1.52 3.56
CA GLY A 119 -3.94 -2.34 4.77
C GLY A 119 -5.41 -2.74 4.99
N LEU A 120 -6.33 -2.20 4.19
CA LEU A 120 -7.78 -2.27 4.41
C LEU A 120 -8.44 -3.63 4.26
N HIS A 121 -7.78 -4.62 3.69
CA HIS A 121 -8.37 -5.95 3.56
C HIS A 121 -8.29 -6.74 4.88
N PHE A 122 -7.34 -6.41 5.75
CA PHE A 122 -7.25 -6.98 7.09
C PHE A 122 -8.21 -6.28 8.05
N SER A 123 -9.31 -6.95 8.40
CA SER A 123 -10.11 -6.51 9.54
C SER A 123 -9.43 -6.83 10.86
N GLU A 124 -9.82 -6.14 11.93
CA GLU A 124 -9.36 -6.45 13.30
C GLU A 124 -9.59 -7.92 13.65
N LYS A 125 -10.70 -8.50 13.18
CA LYS A 125 -11.02 -9.92 13.35
C LYS A 125 -9.97 -10.81 12.70
N LEU A 126 -9.56 -10.48 11.47
CA LEU A 126 -8.58 -11.25 10.72
C LEU A 126 -7.17 -11.12 11.33
N LEU A 127 -6.78 -9.93 11.79
CA LEU A 127 -5.52 -9.71 12.50
C LEU A 127 -5.46 -10.52 13.81
N LYS A 128 -6.52 -10.47 14.61
CA LYS A 128 -6.62 -11.29 15.84
C LYS A 128 -6.58 -12.79 15.54
N ALA A 129 -7.16 -13.23 14.42
CA ALA A 129 -7.08 -14.63 13.99
C ALA A 129 -5.64 -15.01 13.57
N ALA A 130 -4.92 -14.11 12.90
CA ALA A 130 -3.51 -14.30 12.55
C ALA A 130 -2.64 -14.46 13.81
N GLU A 131 -2.83 -13.58 14.80
CA GLU A 131 -2.12 -13.64 16.08
C GLU A 131 -2.38 -14.95 16.83
N LYS A 132 -3.64 -15.42 16.86
CA LYS A 132 -4.01 -16.73 17.44
C LYS A 132 -3.35 -17.91 16.71
N LYS A 133 -3.13 -17.80 15.39
CA LYS A 133 -2.37 -18.80 14.61
C LYS A 133 -0.86 -18.75 14.89
N GLY A 134 -0.39 -17.73 15.63
CA GLY A 134 1.01 -17.52 15.95
C GLY A 134 1.78 -16.72 14.90
N VAL A 135 1.06 -16.05 13.97
CA VAL A 135 1.62 -15.03 13.09
C VAL A 135 1.89 -13.77 13.95
N LYS A 136 3.00 -13.09 13.69
CA LYS A 136 3.36 -11.85 14.37
C LYS A 136 2.96 -10.65 13.53
N ILE A 137 2.53 -9.59 14.18
CA ILE A 137 2.22 -8.32 13.53
C ILE A 137 3.32 -7.33 13.86
N ALA A 138 3.88 -6.70 12.83
CA ALA A 138 4.80 -5.57 12.95
C ALA A 138 4.21 -4.38 12.21
N THR A 139 4.52 -3.18 12.68
CA THR A 139 3.92 -1.95 12.15
C THR A 139 4.99 -1.00 11.65
N VAL A 140 4.75 -0.40 10.49
CA VAL A 140 5.51 0.76 10.01
C VAL A 140 4.59 1.97 10.07
N GLN A 141 5.00 3.02 10.78
CA GLN A 141 4.29 4.29 10.74
C GLN A 141 4.67 5.01 9.45
N LEU A 142 3.68 5.47 8.70
CA LEU A 142 3.87 6.17 7.43
C LEU A 142 3.04 7.45 7.41
N ASN A 143 3.65 8.57 7.08
CA ASN A 143 2.90 9.77 6.71
C ASN A 143 2.69 9.72 5.21
N ILE A 144 1.49 9.30 4.82
CA ILE A 144 1.14 9.15 3.42
C ILE A 144 0.84 10.54 2.84
N GLY A 145 1.80 11.09 2.11
CA GLY A 145 1.70 12.37 1.39
C GLY A 145 1.25 12.21 -0.07
N GLN A 146 1.64 13.16 -0.93
CA GLN A 146 1.25 13.22 -2.35
C GLN A 146 1.79 12.05 -3.21
N GLY A 147 2.89 11.41 -2.79
CA GLY A 147 3.61 10.38 -3.56
C GLY A 147 2.81 9.14 -3.96
N ILE A 148 1.72 8.82 -3.25
CA ILE A 148 0.84 7.68 -3.61
C ILE A 148 -0.01 7.92 -4.87
N PHE A 149 -0.20 9.18 -5.28
CA PHE A 149 -0.94 9.55 -6.49
C PHE A 149 -0.01 10.08 -7.59
N GLU A 150 1.30 9.91 -7.41
CA GLU A 150 2.30 10.43 -8.32
C GLU A 150 2.20 9.75 -9.69
N THR A 151 2.27 10.57 -10.73
CA THR A 151 2.35 10.12 -12.12
C THR A 151 3.80 10.16 -12.55
N ILE A 152 4.28 9.10 -13.20
CA ILE A 152 5.62 9.10 -13.78
C ILE A 152 5.56 9.90 -15.09
N GLU A 153 6.27 11.03 -15.14
CA GLU A 153 6.25 11.94 -16.30
C GLU A 153 7.40 11.70 -17.29
N VAL A 154 8.36 10.83 -16.94
CA VAL A 154 9.54 10.53 -17.75
C VAL A 154 9.46 9.14 -18.38
N GLU A 155 9.93 9.03 -19.62
CA GLU A 155 9.95 7.75 -20.34
C GLU A 155 11.07 6.83 -19.83
N ASP A 156 12.21 7.39 -19.48
CA ASP A 156 13.32 6.65 -18.86
C ASP A 156 13.12 6.60 -17.34
N LEU A 157 12.76 5.42 -16.83
CA LEU A 157 12.46 5.21 -15.41
C LEU A 157 13.63 5.60 -14.50
N THR A 158 14.89 5.52 -14.96
CA THR A 158 16.07 5.87 -14.14
C THR A 158 16.15 7.37 -13.83
N LYS A 159 15.44 8.19 -14.58
CA LYS A 159 15.38 9.65 -14.42
C LYS A 159 14.23 10.09 -13.52
N HIS A 160 13.32 9.20 -13.16
CA HIS A 160 12.22 9.54 -12.27
C HIS A 160 12.76 9.81 -10.85
N ARG A 161 12.09 10.72 -10.16
CA ARG A 161 12.38 11.09 -8.77
C ARG A 161 11.05 11.01 -8.03
N MET A 162 10.99 10.13 -7.03
CA MET A 162 9.80 9.96 -6.21
C MET A 162 9.68 11.11 -5.20
N TYR A 163 8.46 11.48 -4.86
CA TYR A 163 8.25 12.24 -3.62
C TYR A 163 8.68 11.43 -2.41
N SER A 164 9.29 12.12 -1.44
CA SER A 164 9.68 11.52 -0.18
C SER A 164 8.47 11.24 0.71
N GLU A 165 8.40 10.03 1.27
CA GLU A 165 7.44 9.66 2.30
C GLU A 165 8.15 9.55 3.64
N TYR A 166 7.57 10.15 4.68
CA TYR A 166 8.09 9.97 6.04
C TYR A 166 7.66 8.61 6.56
N PHE A 167 8.58 7.92 7.23
CA PHE A 167 8.32 6.65 7.87
C PHE A 167 9.03 6.54 9.21
N GLU A 168 8.50 5.68 10.08
CA GLU A 168 9.13 5.25 11.32
C GLU A 168 8.95 3.74 11.52
N ILE A 169 10.05 3.05 11.77
CA ILE A 169 10.12 1.64 12.16
C ILE A 169 10.66 1.60 13.59
N THR A 170 9.81 1.23 14.53
CA THR A 170 10.19 1.11 15.93
C THR A 170 11.16 -0.03 16.15
N LYS A 171 11.92 0.02 17.25
CA LYS A 171 12.81 -1.08 17.67
C LYS A 171 12.05 -2.40 17.76
N ASP A 172 10.89 -2.40 18.41
CA ASP A 172 10.07 -3.60 18.58
C ASP A 172 9.64 -4.20 17.23
N SER A 173 9.21 -3.37 16.28
CA SER A 173 8.84 -3.84 14.94
C SER A 173 10.03 -4.41 14.18
N ALA A 174 11.18 -3.73 14.24
CA ALA A 174 12.41 -4.22 13.64
C ALA A 174 12.85 -5.56 14.26
N ASP A 175 12.80 -5.69 15.59
CA ASP A 175 13.18 -6.91 16.30
C ASP A 175 12.26 -8.09 15.93
N VAL A 176 10.95 -7.85 15.80
CA VAL A 176 9.98 -8.85 15.32
C VAL A 176 10.31 -9.32 13.91
N ILE A 177 10.54 -8.39 12.98
CA ILE A 177 10.88 -8.71 11.58
C ILE A 177 12.20 -9.47 11.51
N ASN A 178 13.24 -8.95 12.17
CA ASN A 178 14.58 -9.54 12.17
C ASN A 178 14.60 -10.94 12.79
N LYS A 179 13.78 -11.20 13.81
CA LYS A 179 13.62 -12.54 14.39
C LYS A 179 13.02 -13.52 13.38
N ALA A 180 12.04 -13.10 12.59
CA ALA A 180 11.47 -13.93 11.53
C ALA A 180 12.48 -14.21 10.42
N LEU A 181 13.22 -13.19 9.96
CA LEU A 181 14.31 -13.36 8.99
C LEU A 181 15.36 -14.36 9.47
N LYS A 182 15.84 -14.20 10.71
CA LYS A 182 16.81 -15.12 11.33
C LYS A 182 16.28 -16.55 11.43
N SER A 183 14.98 -16.70 11.65
CA SER A 183 14.30 -17.99 11.76
C SER A 183 13.81 -18.53 10.41
N LYS A 184 14.20 -17.89 9.30
CA LYS A 184 13.78 -18.24 7.92
C LYS A 184 12.26 -18.33 7.75
N LYS A 185 11.53 -17.47 8.46
CA LYS A 185 10.08 -17.32 8.35
C LYS A 185 9.72 -16.25 7.33
N ASN A 186 8.48 -16.30 6.83
CA ASN A 186 8.02 -15.37 5.81
C ASN A 186 7.71 -14.00 6.42
N VAL A 187 8.04 -12.96 5.66
CA VAL A 187 7.72 -11.56 5.97
C VAL A 187 6.81 -11.02 4.87
N TYR A 188 5.55 -10.78 5.22
CA TYR A 188 4.51 -10.24 4.35
C TYR A 188 4.48 -8.73 4.48
N ALA A 189 4.94 -8.00 3.46
CA ALA A 189 4.70 -6.56 3.38
C ALA A 189 3.31 -6.28 2.81
N VAL A 190 2.51 -5.49 3.53
CA VAL A 190 1.16 -5.10 3.10
C VAL A 190 1.19 -3.67 2.58
N GLY A 191 1.30 -3.53 1.25
CA GLY A 191 1.27 -2.27 0.51
C GLY A 191 2.65 -1.70 0.12
N CYS A 192 2.69 -0.94 -0.98
CA CYS A 192 3.93 -0.44 -1.57
C CYS A 192 4.72 0.52 -0.67
N SER A 193 4.06 1.33 0.17
CA SER A 193 4.77 2.22 1.10
C SER A 193 5.46 1.44 2.22
N VAL A 194 4.88 0.33 2.70
CA VAL A 194 5.54 -0.55 3.66
C VAL A 194 6.81 -1.14 3.04
N VAL A 195 6.72 -1.64 1.81
CA VAL A 195 7.88 -2.14 1.07
C VAL A 195 8.97 -1.07 0.97
N ARG A 196 8.64 0.15 0.51
CA ARG A 196 9.63 1.23 0.37
C ARG A 196 10.30 1.59 1.70
N ALA A 197 9.54 1.67 2.79
CA ALA A 197 10.09 1.97 4.11
C ALA A 197 11.03 0.85 4.61
N LEU A 198 10.61 -0.41 4.48
CA LEU A 198 11.44 -1.57 4.85
C LEU A 198 12.73 -1.58 4.02
N GLU A 199 12.61 -1.44 2.70
CA GLU A 199 13.74 -1.47 1.77
C GLU A 199 14.69 -0.28 1.98
N SER A 200 14.18 0.88 2.41
CA SER A 200 15.01 2.03 2.77
C SER A 200 15.70 1.91 4.13
N SER A 201 15.27 0.96 4.97
CA SER A 201 15.87 0.70 6.28
C SER A 201 16.58 -0.65 6.38
N VAL A 202 17.25 -1.06 5.30
CA VAL A 202 18.02 -2.31 5.25
C VAL A 202 19.49 -2.04 5.53
N LEU A 203 20.08 -2.79 6.46
CA LEU A 203 21.53 -2.85 6.64
C LEU A 203 22.18 -3.78 5.62
N THR A 204 23.47 -3.61 5.37
CA THR A 204 24.26 -4.50 4.50
C THR A 204 24.21 -5.97 4.93
N SER A 205 23.91 -6.25 6.21
CA SER A 205 23.69 -7.60 6.76
C SER A 205 22.32 -8.21 6.41
N GLY A 206 21.44 -7.51 5.70
CA GLY A 206 20.12 -8.01 5.31
C GLY A 206 19.07 -7.97 6.43
N ILE A 207 19.25 -7.12 7.44
CA ILE A 207 18.30 -6.92 8.54
C ILE A 207 17.70 -5.51 8.49
N VAL A 208 16.52 -5.35 9.09
CA VAL A 208 15.85 -4.06 9.26
C VAL A 208 16.51 -3.27 10.39
N LYS A 209 16.90 -2.03 10.11
CA LYS A 209 17.35 -1.06 11.12
C LYS A 209 16.13 -0.33 11.71
N PRO A 210 15.96 -0.24 13.03
CA PRO A 210 14.98 0.68 13.59
C PRO A 210 15.43 2.12 13.37
N ASN A 211 14.58 2.92 12.73
CA ASN A 211 14.85 4.31 12.39
C ASN A 211 13.56 5.06 12.07
N LYS A 212 13.72 6.36 11.88
CA LYS A 212 12.71 7.23 11.31
C LYS A 212 13.37 8.18 10.33
N GLY A 213 12.66 8.59 9.29
CA GLY A 213 13.21 9.45 8.26
C GLY A 213 12.32 9.53 7.03
N TRP A 214 12.90 10.03 5.96
CA TRP A 214 12.23 10.19 4.67
C TRP A 214 12.78 9.16 3.69
N THR A 215 11.90 8.60 2.86
CA THR A 215 12.26 7.70 1.77
C THR A 215 11.67 8.18 0.46
N ASP A 216 12.51 8.41 -0.53
CA ASP A 216 12.19 8.63 -1.94
C ASP A 216 12.63 7.43 -2.79
N LYS A 217 12.84 6.28 -2.16
CA LYS A 217 13.31 5.07 -2.84
C LYS A 217 12.32 4.67 -3.95
N PHE A 218 12.80 4.77 -5.19
CA PHE A 218 12.08 4.36 -6.37
C PHE A 218 12.39 2.89 -6.69
N ILE A 219 11.40 2.02 -6.55
CA ILE A 219 11.55 0.58 -6.77
C ILE A 219 10.90 0.23 -8.11
N HIS A 220 11.71 -0.29 -9.04
CA HIS A 220 11.27 -0.78 -10.34
C HIS A 220 12.07 -2.04 -10.73
N PRO A 221 11.56 -2.89 -11.64
CA PRO A 221 12.30 -4.07 -12.07
C PRO A 221 13.58 -3.71 -12.85
N PRO A 222 14.65 -4.51 -12.75
CA PRO A 222 14.85 -5.58 -11.76
C PRO A 222 15.15 -4.98 -10.37
N TYR A 223 14.67 -5.62 -9.31
CA TYR A 223 14.96 -5.23 -7.93
C TYR A 223 15.02 -6.47 -7.03
N GLU A 224 16.02 -6.53 -6.14
CA GLU A 224 16.19 -7.63 -5.20
C GLU A 224 15.71 -7.20 -3.80
N PHE A 225 14.56 -7.70 -3.38
CA PHE A 225 13.99 -7.42 -2.07
C PHE A 225 14.76 -8.16 -0.98
N LYS A 226 15.17 -7.43 0.06
CA LYS A 226 16.00 -7.97 1.14
C LYS A 226 15.19 -8.37 2.36
N ILE A 227 14.02 -7.76 2.55
CA ILE A 227 13.22 -7.93 3.78
C ILE A 227 11.97 -8.76 3.53
N ALA A 228 11.00 -8.21 2.80
CA ALA A 228 9.71 -8.87 2.62
C ALA A 228 9.76 -9.80 1.40
N ASN A 229 9.65 -11.10 1.65
CA ASN A 229 9.61 -12.14 0.61
C ASN A 229 8.18 -12.47 0.13
N ARG A 230 7.17 -11.90 0.78
CA ARG A 230 5.76 -12.00 0.41
C ARG A 230 5.19 -10.59 0.32
N PHE A 231 4.35 -10.33 -0.67
CA PHE A 231 3.80 -9.00 -0.90
C PHE A 231 2.30 -9.06 -1.09
N ILE A 232 1.56 -8.24 -0.33
CA ILE A 232 0.11 -8.11 -0.46
C ILE A 232 -0.19 -6.67 -0.83
N THR A 233 -0.97 -6.48 -1.89
CA THR A 233 -1.33 -5.16 -2.40
C THR A 233 -2.67 -5.18 -3.16
N ASN A 234 -3.07 -4.06 -3.75
CA ASN A 234 -4.14 -4.00 -4.74
C ASN A 234 -3.59 -4.15 -6.17
N PHE A 235 -4.47 -4.30 -7.15
CA PHE A 235 -4.11 -4.00 -8.53
C PHE A 235 -3.94 -2.49 -8.71
N HIS A 236 -2.81 -2.05 -9.24
CA HIS A 236 -2.44 -0.64 -9.42
C HIS A 236 -2.73 -0.10 -10.82
N GLN A 237 -2.73 1.23 -10.94
CA GLN A 237 -2.88 1.91 -12.23
C GLN A 237 -1.70 1.60 -13.16
N PRO A 238 -1.92 1.48 -14.48
CA PRO A 238 -0.87 1.42 -15.48
C PRO A 238 0.11 2.59 -15.32
N ALA A 239 1.39 2.37 -15.61
CA ALA A 239 2.43 3.39 -15.55
C ALA A 239 2.54 4.13 -14.19
N SER A 240 2.23 3.46 -13.07
CA SER A 240 2.35 4.01 -11.72
C SER A 240 3.55 3.41 -10.96
N PRO A 241 4.14 4.13 -9.98
CA PRO A 241 5.21 3.58 -9.14
C PRO A 241 4.79 2.28 -8.42
N SER A 242 3.55 2.21 -7.96
CA SER A 242 3.03 1.03 -7.26
C SER A 242 2.96 -0.21 -8.17
N LEU A 243 2.61 -0.04 -9.45
CA LEU A 243 2.69 -1.12 -10.44
C LEU A 243 4.13 -1.61 -10.63
N LEU A 244 5.11 -0.70 -10.62
CA LEU A 244 6.52 -1.07 -10.77
C LEU A 244 7.01 -1.90 -9.57
N VAL A 245 6.62 -1.53 -8.35
CA VAL A 245 6.91 -2.34 -7.14
C VAL A 245 6.29 -3.74 -7.27
N ALA A 246 5.00 -3.82 -7.62
CA ALA A 246 4.31 -5.09 -7.80
C ALA A 246 4.95 -5.94 -8.91
N THR A 247 5.37 -5.32 -10.01
CA THR A 247 6.04 -6.02 -11.11
C THR A 247 7.40 -6.57 -10.67
N ALA A 248 8.16 -5.81 -9.87
CA ALA A 248 9.44 -6.28 -9.36
C ALA A 248 9.25 -7.52 -8.47
N TYR A 249 8.21 -7.52 -7.63
CA TYR A 249 7.83 -8.70 -6.83
C TYR A 249 7.39 -9.89 -7.69
N ALA A 250 6.63 -9.64 -8.76
CA ALA A 250 6.10 -10.66 -9.67
C ALA A 250 7.18 -11.37 -10.50
N GLY A 251 8.46 -10.97 -10.40
CA GLY A 251 9.55 -11.51 -11.20
C GLY A 251 9.66 -10.90 -12.60
N GLY A 252 8.86 -9.88 -12.93
CA GLY A 252 8.93 -9.18 -14.20
C GLY A 252 7.57 -8.89 -14.85
N LYS A 253 7.64 -8.17 -15.97
CA LYS A 253 6.48 -7.65 -16.71
C LYS A 253 5.53 -8.75 -17.16
N ASP A 254 6.05 -9.83 -17.72
CA ASP A 254 5.23 -10.89 -18.33
C ASP A 254 4.32 -11.57 -17.31
N SER A 255 4.88 -11.89 -16.13
CA SER A 255 4.15 -12.45 -15.00
C SER A 255 3.07 -11.49 -14.49
N MET A 256 3.43 -10.21 -14.27
CA MET A 256 2.48 -9.20 -13.82
C MET A 256 1.36 -8.98 -14.85
N PHE A 257 1.67 -8.89 -16.13
CA PHE A 257 0.68 -8.62 -17.18
C PHE A 257 -0.24 -9.82 -17.40
N LYS A 258 0.27 -11.05 -17.24
CA LYS A 258 -0.56 -12.26 -17.19
C LYS A 258 -1.58 -12.19 -16.05
N ALA A 259 -1.17 -11.76 -14.86
CA ALA A 259 -2.06 -11.56 -13.72
C ALA A 259 -3.14 -10.49 -14.00
N TYR A 260 -2.77 -9.33 -14.55
CA TYR A 260 -3.74 -8.29 -14.94
C TYR A 260 -4.71 -8.77 -16.01
N LYS A 261 -4.22 -9.50 -17.03
CA LYS A 261 -5.06 -10.05 -18.09
C LYS A 261 -6.07 -11.06 -17.54
N ARG A 262 -5.67 -11.89 -16.58
CA ARG A 262 -6.60 -12.80 -15.87
C ARG A 262 -7.61 -11.99 -15.06
N ALA A 263 -7.15 -11.04 -14.25
CA ALA A 263 -7.99 -10.20 -13.39
C ALA A 263 -9.11 -9.49 -14.19
N MET A 264 -8.75 -8.92 -15.36
CA MET A 264 -9.72 -8.26 -16.25
C MET A 264 -10.70 -9.23 -16.92
N LYS A 265 -10.40 -10.54 -17.00
CA LYS A 265 -11.28 -11.58 -17.54
C LYS A 265 -12.16 -12.26 -16.49
N THR A 266 -11.76 -12.24 -15.22
CA THR A 266 -12.44 -12.95 -14.12
C THR A 266 -13.13 -12.01 -13.13
N ASP A 267 -13.55 -10.84 -13.62
CA ASP A 267 -14.28 -9.81 -12.88
C ASP A 267 -13.62 -9.40 -11.56
N TYR A 268 -12.29 -9.27 -11.55
CA TYR A 268 -11.61 -8.59 -10.45
C TYR A 268 -11.89 -7.10 -10.51
N ARG A 269 -12.16 -6.53 -9.35
CA ARG A 269 -12.26 -5.09 -9.15
C ARG A 269 -10.85 -4.56 -8.89
N LEU A 270 -10.45 -3.50 -9.58
CA LEU A 270 -9.08 -2.99 -9.57
C LEU A 270 -8.97 -1.68 -8.79
N PHE A 271 -7.73 -1.28 -8.52
CA PHE A 271 -7.33 -0.03 -7.86
C PHE A 271 -7.67 0.02 -6.36
N ALA A 272 -7.65 1.21 -5.76
CA ALA A 272 -7.58 1.43 -4.31
C ALA A 272 -8.72 0.78 -3.49
N TYR A 273 -9.90 0.61 -4.08
CA TYR A 273 -11.06 -0.06 -3.45
C TYR A 273 -11.28 -1.48 -3.96
N GLY A 274 -10.43 -1.92 -4.89
CA GLY A 274 -10.56 -3.19 -5.56
C GLY A 274 -10.10 -4.36 -4.71
N ASP A 275 -10.02 -5.50 -5.37
CA ASP A 275 -9.59 -6.77 -4.85
C ASP A 275 -8.06 -6.79 -4.60
N ALA A 276 -7.61 -7.81 -3.88
CA ALA A 276 -6.23 -7.97 -3.47
C ALA A 276 -5.42 -8.78 -4.47
N LEU A 277 -4.13 -8.54 -4.49
CA LEU A 277 -3.09 -9.32 -5.14
C LEU A 277 -2.07 -9.70 -4.08
N MET A 278 -1.83 -11.00 -3.91
CA MET A 278 -0.75 -11.54 -3.10
C MET A 278 0.28 -12.17 -4.01
N ILE A 279 1.55 -11.80 -3.83
CA ILE A 279 2.68 -12.34 -4.57
C ILE A 279 3.54 -13.15 -3.60
N ILE A 280 3.76 -14.42 -3.94
CA ILE A 280 4.51 -15.40 -3.14
C ILE A 280 5.74 -15.92 -3.88
#